data_AF-A0A959WT02-F1
#
_entry.id   AF-A0A959WT02-F1
#
_cell.length_a   1.000
_cell.length_b   1.000
_cell.length_c   1.000
_cell.angle_alpha   90.00
_cell.angle_beta   90.00
_cell.angle_gamma   90.00
#
_symmetry.space_group_name_H-M   'P 1'
#
loop_
_entity.id
_entity.type
_entity.pdbx_description
1 polymer ?
#
loop_
_entity_poly.entity_id
_entity_poly.type
_entity_poly.pdbx_seq_one_letter_code
_entity_poly.pdbx_strand_id
1 'polypeptide(L)'
;RTGSSEKEEWSVRKERYVEGIAGKPVEAVRVSIADKLHNARMIVADHRVVGDELWDRFTADGPQTLWYYEALIDAFGARRNDLGPGAIAALDELRRTVEGMREIVVAG
;
A
#
# COMPACT_ATOMS: atom_id res chain seq x y z
N ARG A 1 -8.28 -34.35 15.05
CA ARG A 1 -8.72 -32.93 15.00
C ARG A 1 -7.47 -32.06 14.87
N THR A 2 -7.06 -31.77 13.64
CA THR A 2 -5.90 -30.92 13.34
C THR A 2 -6.45 -29.58 12.86
N GLY A 3 -6.40 -28.56 13.71
CA GLY A 3 -6.81 -27.21 13.36
C GLY A 3 -5.80 -26.61 12.39
N SER A 4 -6.08 -26.68 11.09
CA SER A 4 -5.44 -25.80 10.12
C SER A 4 -6.17 -24.47 10.24
N SER A 5 -5.54 -23.44 10.84
CA SER A 5 -6.03 -22.09 10.62
C SER A 5 -5.66 -21.74 9.18
N GLU A 6 -6.60 -21.90 8.25
CA GLU A 6 -6.46 -21.35 6.92
C GLU A 6 -6.09 -19.87 7.07
N LYS A 7 -4.94 -19.49 6.51
CA LYS A 7 -4.53 -18.08 6.51
C LYS A 7 -5.60 -17.33 5.75
N GLU A 8 -6.26 -16.41 6.44
CA GLU A 8 -7.27 -15.54 5.89
C GLU A 8 -6.79 -14.88 4.59
N GLU A 9 -7.68 -14.81 3.60
CA GLU A 9 -7.39 -14.29 2.27
C GLU A 9 -6.68 -12.93 2.34
N TRP A 10 -5.75 -12.72 1.42
CA TRP A 10 -4.93 -11.51 1.41
C TRP A 10 -5.78 -10.25 1.34
N SER A 11 -6.80 -10.24 0.48
CA SER A 11 -7.75 -9.12 0.28
C SER A 11 -8.45 -8.75 1.58
N VAL A 12 -9.03 -9.73 2.29
CA VAL A 12 -9.73 -9.53 3.56
C VAL A 12 -8.81 -8.91 4.62
N ARG A 13 -7.56 -9.38 4.72
CA ARG A 13 -6.59 -8.80 5.66
C ARG A 13 -6.23 -7.35 5.29
N LYS A 14 -6.17 -7.03 4.00
CA LYS A 14 -5.87 -5.66 3.53
C LYS A 14 -7.04 -4.72 3.73
N GLU A 15 -8.26 -5.16 3.46
CA GLU A 15 -9.49 -4.41 3.72
C GLU A 15 -9.59 -4.03 5.21
N ARG A 16 -9.47 -5.02 6.11
CA ARG A 16 -9.46 -4.76 7.56
C ARG A 16 -8.37 -3.78 7.97
N TYR A 17 -7.18 -3.89 7.36
CA TYR A 17 -6.09 -2.96 7.65
C TYR A 17 -6.46 -1.52 7.26
N VAL A 18 -7.06 -1.33 6.07
CA VAL A 18 -7.51 -0.03 5.56
C VAL A 18 -8.59 0.56 6.46
N GLU A 19 -9.64 -0.21 6.78
CA GLU A 19 -10.72 0.20 7.67
C GLU A 19 -10.20 0.63 9.06
N GLY A 20 -9.21 -0.09 9.57
CA GLY A 20 -8.61 0.19 10.87
C GLY A 20 -7.83 1.51 10.95
N ILE A 21 -7.44 2.13 9.83
CA ILE A 21 -6.60 3.36 9.83
C ILE A 21 -7.29 4.52 10.56
N ALA A 22 -8.61 4.63 10.46
CA ALA A 22 -9.37 5.69 11.13
C ALA A 22 -9.17 5.66 12.66
N GLY A 23 -9.07 4.46 13.25
CA GLY A 23 -8.90 4.26 14.70
C GLY A 23 -7.45 4.23 15.19
N LYS A 24 -6.44 4.30 14.31
CA LYS A 24 -5.03 4.21 14.71
C LYS A 24 -4.51 5.50 15.36
N PRO A 25 -3.59 5.40 16.34
CA PRO A 25 -2.81 6.54 16.81
C PRO A 25 -2.12 7.26 15.65
N VAL A 26 -2.06 8.59 15.69
CA VAL A 26 -1.55 9.40 14.58
C VAL A 26 -0.09 9.07 14.25
N GLU A 27 0.73 8.76 15.26
CA GLU A 27 2.12 8.36 15.10
C GLU A 27 2.24 7.05 14.31
N ALA A 28 1.34 6.09 14.58
CA ALA A 28 1.28 4.84 13.84
C ALA A 28 0.87 5.06 12.39
N VAL A 29 -0.02 6.02 12.12
CA VAL A 29 -0.38 6.41 10.74
C VAL A 29 0.81 7.04 10.02
N ARG A 30 1.56 7.92 10.68
CA ARG A 30 2.78 8.54 10.11
C ARG A 30 3.83 7.50 9.73
N VAL A 31 4.10 6.54 10.62
CA VAL A 31 5.01 5.42 10.36
C VAL A 31 4.50 4.57 9.20
N SER A 32 3.19 4.30 9.16
CA SER A 32 2.57 3.52 8.07
C SER A 32 2.73 4.21 6.72
N ILE A 33 2.57 5.53 6.64
CA ILE A 33 2.77 6.29 5.40
C ILE A 33 4.23 6.17 4.94
N ALA A 34 5.20 6.34 5.85
CA ALA A 34 6.63 6.26 5.52
C ALA A 34 7.02 4.86 5.01
N ASP A 35 6.59 3.80 5.70
CA ASP A 35 6.80 2.41 5.28
C ASP A 35 6.17 2.15 3.91
N LYS A 36 4.93 2.59 3.69
CA LYS A 36 4.23 2.36 2.43
C LYS A 36 4.84 3.14 1.27
N LEU A 37 5.31 4.35 1.50
CA LEU A 37 6.07 5.11 0.52
C LEU A 37 7.36 4.39 0.11
N HIS A 38 8.15 3.91 1.08
CA HIS A 38 9.36 3.16 0.78
C HIS A 38 9.04 1.92 -0.06
N ASN A 39 8.06 1.12 0.37
CA ASN A 39 7.66 -0.09 -0.35
C ASN A 39 7.13 0.21 -1.76
N ALA A 40 6.35 1.27 -1.95
CA ALA A 40 5.85 1.67 -3.28
C ALA A 40 7.00 2.04 -4.22
N ARG A 41 8.01 2.78 -3.72
CA ARG A 41 9.19 3.15 -4.50
C ARG A 41 9.99 1.92 -4.92
N MET A 42 10.14 0.95 -4.02
CA MET A 42 10.82 -0.31 -4.33
C MET A 42 10.08 -1.12 -5.38
N ILE A 43 8.75 -1.23 -5.27
CA ILE A 43 7.92 -1.92 -6.28
C ILE A 43 8.12 -1.29 -7.67
N VAL A 44 8.00 0.04 -7.77
CA VAL A 44 8.18 0.75 -9.04
C VAL A 44 9.60 0.60 -9.59
N ALA A 45 10.62 0.68 -8.73
CA ALA A 45 12.00 0.51 -9.13
C ALA A 45 12.31 -0.93 -9.60
N ASP A 46 11.85 -1.93 -8.86
CA ASP A 46 12.10 -3.34 -9.16
C ASP A 46 11.38 -3.77 -10.44
N HIS A 47 10.13 -3.31 -10.67
CA HIS A 47 9.42 -3.60 -11.92
C HIS A 47 10.17 -3.07 -13.15
N ARG A 48 10.81 -1.90 -13.06
CA ARG A 48 11.65 -1.38 -14.17
C ARG A 48 12.85 -2.27 -14.49
N VAL A 49 13.27 -3.13 -13.55
CA VAL A 49 14.41 -4.04 -13.73
C VAL A 49 13.96 -5.42 -14.20
N VAL A 50 12.89 -5.96 -13.61
CA VAL A 50 12.47 -7.36 -13.82
C VAL A 50 11.11 -7.52 -14.52
N GLY A 51 10.41 -6.43 -14.81
CA GLY A 51 9.07 -6.45 -15.40
C GLY A 51 8.07 -7.20 -14.52
N ASP A 52 7.14 -7.89 -15.17
CA ASP A 52 6.02 -8.58 -14.49
C ASP A 52 6.44 -9.80 -13.66
N GLU A 53 7.67 -10.32 -13.86
CA GLU A 53 8.26 -11.34 -12.96
C GLU A 53 8.36 -10.84 -11.51
N LEU A 54 8.24 -9.53 -11.29
CA LEU A 54 8.11 -8.96 -9.95
C LEU A 54 6.97 -9.61 -9.17
N TRP A 55 5.81 -9.81 -9.80
CA TRP A 55 4.57 -10.19 -9.13
C TRP A 55 4.63 -11.60 -8.55
N ASP A 56 5.45 -12.49 -9.11
CA ASP A 56 5.68 -13.85 -8.58
C ASP A 56 6.28 -13.86 -7.16
N ARG A 57 6.86 -12.74 -6.72
CA ARG A 57 7.42 -12.56 -5.37
C ARG A 57 6.36 -12.15 -4.34
N PHE A 58 5.17 -11.77 -4.79
CA PHE A 58 4.10 -11.26 -3.95
C PHE A 58 2.97 -12.30 -3.79
N THR A 59 2.22 -12.18 -2.70
CA THR A 59 0.98 -12.95 -2.52
C THR A 59 -0.19 -12.41 -3.34
N ALA A 60 -0.05 -11.19 -3.89
CA ALA A 60 -1.07 -10.49 -4.64
C ALA A 60 -0.47 -10.05 -5.98
N ASP A 61 -1.31 -10.01 -7.02
CA ASP A 61 -0.90 -9.52 -8.33
C ASP A 61 -0.78 -7.99 -8.38
N GLY A 62 -0.37 -7.47 -9.55
CA GLY A 62 -0.27 -6.03 -9.80
C GLY A 62 -1.57 -5.28 -9.52
N PRO A 63 -2.70 -5.66 -10.13
CA PRO A 63 -4.01 -5.02 -9.88
C PRO A 63 -4.43 -5.01 -8.41
N GLN A 64 -4.29 -6.12 -7.69
CA GLN A 64 -4.60 -6.20 -6.26
C GLN A 64 -3.68 -5.32 -5.42
N THR A 65 -2.39 -5.29 -5.77
CA THR A 65 -1.41 -4.43 -5.10
C THR A 65 -1.75 -2.95 -5.33
N LEU A 66 -2.06 -2.57 -6.56
CA LEU A 66 -2.46 -1.20 -6.91
C LEU A 66 -3.71 -0.77 -6.13
N TRP A 67 -4.77 -1.59 -6.16
CA TRP A 67 -6.00 -1.34 -5.38
C TRP A 67 -5.70 -1.09 -3.90
N TYR A 68 -4.84 -1.92 -3.30
CA TYR A 68 -4.49 -1.76 -1.88
C TYR A 68 -3.79 -0.42 -1.61
N TYR A 69 -2.87 0.00 -2.49
CA TYR A 69 -2.19 1.27 -2.36
C TYR A 69 -3.10 2.48 -2.55
N GLU A 70 -4.06 2.41 -3.47
CA GLU A 70 -5.11 3.42 -3.64
C GLU A 70 -5.98 3.54 -2.38
N ALA A 71 -6.45 2.40 -1.85
CA ALA A 71 -7.27 2.36 -0.64
C ALA A 71 -6.51 2.94 0.59
N LEU A 72 -5.21 2.67 0.70
CA LEU A 72 -4.35 3.27 1.72
C LEU A 72 -4.25 4.79 1.58
N ILE A 73 -4.03 5.27 0.36
CA ILE A 73 -3.93 6.70 0.06
C ILE A 73 -5.19 7.45 0.48
N ASP A 74 -6.36 6.87 0.24
CA ASP A 74 -7.65 7.45 0.63
C ASP A 74 -7.84 7.42 2.14
N ALA A 75 -7.57 6.29 2.79
CA ALA A 75 -7.68 6.17 4.24
C ALA A 75 -6.69 7.10 4.98
N PHE A 76 -5.46 7.25 4.50
CA PHE A 76 -4.50 8.23 5.02
C PHE A 76 -4.94 9.67 4.72
N GLY A 77 -5.54 9.91 3.55
CA GLY A 77 -6.09 11.21 3.16
C GLY A 77 -7.22 11.68 4.09
N ALA A 78 -8.08 10.76 4.53
CA ALA A 78 -9.12 11.08 5.53
C ALA A 78 -8.53 11.56 6.87
N ARG A 79 -7.29 11.18 7.19
CA ARG A 79 -6.55 11.59 8.40
C ARG A 79 -5.65 12.81 8.18
N ARG A 80 -5.66 13.44 6.99
CA ARG A 80 -4.66 14.46 6.56
C ARG A 80 -4.45 15.57 7.59
N ASN A 81 -5.52 16.04 8.23
CA ASN A 81 -5.46 17.14 9.20
C ASN A 81 -4.67 16.81 10.49
N ASP A 82 -4.49 15.51 10.80
CA ASP A 82 -3.75 15.07 12.00
C ASP A 82 -2.24 14.89 11.74
N LEU A 83 -1.84 14.77 10.47
CA LEU A 83 -0.55 14.21 10.08
C LEU A 83 0.64 15.16 10.29
N GLY A 84 0.41 16.47 10.30
CA GLY A 84 1.49 17.46 10.26
C GLY A 84 2.24 17.49 8.91
N PRO A 85 3.07 18.51 8.65
CA PRO A 85 3.58 18.81 7.32
C PRO A 85 4.48 17.70 6.74
N GLY A 86 5.31 17.06 7.55
CA GLY A 86 6.23 16.01 7.09
C GLY A 86 5.50 14.77 6.56
N ALA A 87 4.49 14.29 7.30
CA ALA A 87 3.71 13.13 6.87
C ALA A 87 2.72 13.48 5.75
N ILE A 88 2.24 14.71 5.68
CA ILE A 88 1.49 15.21 4.51
C ILE A 88 2.36 15.15 3.25
N ALA A 89 3.59 15.65 3.31
CA ALA A 89 4.52 15.60 2.17
C ALA A 89 4.84 14.16 1.74
N ALA A 90 5.01 13.26 2.71
CA ALA A 90 5.20 11.83 2.45
C ALA A 90 3.97 11.17 1.81
N LEU A 91 2.75 11.55 2.24
CA LEU A 91 1.50 11.08 1.63
C LEU A 91 1.36 11.58 0.18
N ASP A 92 1.69 12.84 -0.09
CA ASP A 92 1.63 13.40 -1.44
C ASP A 92 2.66 12.74 -2.38
N GLU A 93 3.82 12.37 -1.85
CA GLU A 93 4.83 11.59 -2.57
C GLU A 93 4.41 10.13 -2.79
N LEU A 94 3.71 9.53 -1.81
CA LEU A 94 3.12 8.20 -1.98
C LEU A 94 2.11 8.23 -3.13
N ARG A 95 1.24 9.25 -3.20
CA ARG A 95 0.30 9.44 -4.32
C ARG A 95 1.02 9.46 -5.67
N ARG A 96 2.06 10.30 -5.83
CA ARG A 96 2.86 10.34 -7.07
C ARG A 96 3.50 8.99 -7.41
N THR A 97 4.02 8.29 -6.41
CA THR A 97 4.65 6.98 -6.62
C THR A 97 3.62 5.94 -7.08
N VAL A 98 2.39 5.98 -6.54
CA VAL A 98 1.33 5.06 -6.92
C VAL A 98 0.79 5.33 -8.33
N GLU A 99 0.85 6.56 -8.84
CA GLU A 99 0.60 6.80 -10.27
C GLU A 99 1.63 6.10 -11.17
N GLY A 100 2.91 6.11 -10.80
CA GLY A 100 3.93 5.31 -11.49
C GLY A 100 3.68 3.80 -11.38
N MET A 101 3.15 3.33 -10.25
CA MET A 101 2.71 1.93 -10.11
C MET A 101 1.52 1.60 -11.01
N ARG A 102 0.57 2.53 -11.18
CA ARG A 102 -0.57 2.36 -12.10
C ARG A 102 -0.09 2.18 -13.54
N GLU A 103 0.85 3.01 -13.99
CA GLU A 103 1.43 2.90 -15.34
C GLU A 103 2.02 1.50 -15.58
N ILE A 104 2.75 0.99 -14.59
CA ILE A 104 3.32 -0.36 -14.60
C ILE A 104 2.24 -1.44 -14.69
N VAL A 105 1.17 -1.34 -13.90
CA VAL A 105 0.12 -2.36 -13.82
C VAL A 105 -0.82 -2.34 -15.03
N VAL A 106 -1.02 -1.18 -15.65
CA VAL A 106 -1.91 -1.04 -16.82
C VAL A 106 -1.19 -1.36 -18.14
N ALA A 107 0.14 -1.25 -18.18
CA ALA A 107 0.95 -1.49 -19.37
C ALA A 107 1.37 -2.96 -19.56
N GLY A 108 1.30 -3.80 -18.52
CA GLY A 108 1.50 -5.25 -18.57
C GLY A 108 0.20 -6.00 -18.89
#